data_AF-A0A536VZ91-F1
#
_entry.id   AF-A0A536VZ91-F1
#
_cell.length_a   1.000
_cell.length_b   1.000
_cell.length_c   1.000
_cell.angle_alpha   90.00
_cell.angle_beta   90.00
_cell.angle_gamma   90.00
#
_symmetry.space_group_name_H-M   'P 1'
#
loop_
_entity.id
_entity.type
_entity.pdbx_description
1 polymer ?
#
loop_
_entity_poly.entity_id
_entity_poly.type
_entity_poly.pdbx_seq_one_letter_code
_entity_poly.pdbx_strand_id
1 'polypeptide(L)'
;MNKWLRGLLGGALSLGFCLFAPYASANFHLYQINQIYTNGDGSIQFVLLHESLGYNGENFLGGHTFTSTPQGFAALGLVTPDYVIPNGFLPLANGTINYAGVDQVTYTSLPTDGTSAIDRSAMVVQNVAINFAGDSASVTAAPPPSQTATAVEYYYDVWNFYFETSFPDEIAALDGGAFGGAWKRTGETFKVWPSASNPAAVPTCRFFSTAFTPKSSHFYTPFASECLFRQTDPASSAAWQLETAAAFYLELTDASGNCPAGTAPLYRVFNNGMNGAPNHRFTPNRVTRDHMVMLGWLQEGNGPDVIFACVPQ
;
A
#
# COMPACT_ATOMS: atom_id res chain seq x y z
N MET A 1 -49.76 -60.44 -81.23
CA MET A 1 -49.28 -61.52 -80.34
C MET A 1 -48.08 -61.02 -79.56
N ASN A 2 -48.13 -61.17 -78.22
CA ASN A 2 -47.04 -61.13 -77.22
C ASN A 2 -46.29 -59.80 -76.96
N LYS A 3 -45.86 -59.42 -75.75
CA LYS A 3 -46.11 -59.74 -74.33
C LYS A 3 -45.36 -58.64 -73.54
N TRP A 4 -46.03 -57.99 -72.58
CA TRP A 4 -45.53 -57.50 -71.28
C TRP A 4 -44.00 -57.47 -70.98
N LEU A 5 -43.44 -56.31 -70.56
CA LEU A 5 -42.87 -56.02 -69.20
C LEU A 5 -41.96 -54.76 -69.15
N ARG A 6 -42.25 -53.88 -68.17
CA ARG A 6 -41.35 -53.13 -67.24
C ARG A 6 -40.44 -51.99 -67.74
N GLY A 7 -40.56 -50.86 -67.03
CA GLY A 7 -39.49 -49.86 -66.88
C GLY A 7 -39.99 -48.49 -66.46
N LEU A 8 -40.44 -48.35 -65.22
CA LEU A 8 -40.85 -47.09 -64.59
C LEU A 8 -39.63 -46.21 -64.22
N LEU A 9 -39.85 -44.89 -64.35
CA LEU A 9 -39.30 -43.78 -63.55
C LEU A 9 -37.82 -43.42 -63.72
N GLY A 10 -37.57 -42.31 -64.42
CA GLY A 10 -36.33 -41.54 -64.33
C GLY A 10 -36.48 -40.17 -65.01
N GLY A 11 -36.66 -39.12 -64.22
CA GLY A 11 -36.45 -37.74 -64.67
C GLY A 11 -37.62 -36.79 -64.40
N ALA A 12 -37.67 -36.20 -63.20
CA ALA A 12 -38.41 -34.95 -62.99
C ALA A 12 -37.69 -34.07 -61.96
N LEU A 13 -37.13 -32.98 -62.47
CA LEU A 13 -36.95 -31.66 -61.87
C LEU A 13 -36.41 -31.58 -60.43
N SER A 14 -35.10 -31.38 -60.32
CA SER A 14 -34.49 -30.64 -59.21
C SER A 14 -34.74 -29.14 -59.42
N LEU A 15 -35.82 -28.59 -58.84
CA LEU A 15 -35.93 -27.15 -58.65
C LEU A 15 -35.07 -26.74 -57.45
N GLY A 16 -34.09 -25.88 -57.70
CA GLY A 16 -33.23 -25.31 -56.68
C GLY A 16 -34.01 -24.46 -55.69
N PHE A 17 -34.04 -24.89 -54.43
CA PHE A 17 -34.30 -24.03 -53.29
C PHE A 17 -32.95 -23.58 -52.76
N CYS A 18 -32.44 -22.46 -53.29
CA CYS A 18 -31.41 -21.70 -52.57
C CYS A 18 -32.08 -21.11 -51.33
N LEU A 19 -31.93 -21.79 -50.20
CA LEU A 19 -32.16 -21.21 -48.88
C LEU A 19 -31.19 -20.03 -48.75
N PHE A 20 -31.71 -18.80 -48.84
CA PHE A 20 -31.04 -17.66 -48.27
C PHE A 20 -30.95 -17.92 -46.77
N ALA A 21 -29.80 -18.38 -46.30
CA ALA A 21 -29.50 -18.33 -44.87
C ALA A 21 -29.58 -16.84 -44.48
N PRO A 22 -30.48 -16.43 -43.57
CA PRO A 22 -30.36 -15.10 -43.01
C PRO A 22 -28.97 -15.01 -42.40
N TYR A 23 -28.23 -13.95 -42.73
CA TYR A 23 -27.01 -13.62 -42.03
C TYR A 23 -27.35 -13.59 -40.53
N ALA A 24 -26.82 -14.54 -39.77
CA ALA A 24 -26.77 -14.41 -38.33
C ALA A 24 -25.73 -13.31 -38.05
N SER A 25 -26.20 -12.07 -37.96
CA SER A 25 -25.39 -11.00 -37.40
C SER A 25 -25.26 -11.29 -35.91
N ALA A 26 -24.06 -11.50 -35.41
CA ALA A 26 -23.82 -11.36 -33.98
C ALA A 26 -24.20 -9.91 -33.61
N ASN A 27 -25.06 -9.73 -32.61
CA ASN A 27 -25.34 -8.41 -32.06
C ASN A 27 -24.05 -7.86 -31.44
N PHE A 28 -23.77 -6.58 -31.71
CA PHE A 28 -22.60 -5.89 -31.18
C PHE A 28 -22.79 -5.65 -29.68
N HIS A 29 -21.74 -5.88 -28.87
CA HIS A 29 -21.79 -5.78 -27.41
C HIS A 29 -22.12 -4.35 -26.93
N LEU A 30 -23.36 -4.08 -26.51
CA LEU A 30 -23.89 -2.73 -26.23
C LEU A 30 -23.43 -2.11 -24.89
N TYR A 31 -22.49 -2.76 -24.22
CA TYR A 31 -21.97 -2.31 -22.94
C TYR A 31 -20.94 -1.21 -23.11
N GLN A 32 -21.00 -0.25 -22.20
CA GLN A 32 -20.04 0.82 -22.05
C GLN A 32 -19.41 0.75 -20.66
N ILE A 33 -18.14 1.10 -20.56
CA ILE A 33 -17.43 1.25 -19.31
C ILE A 33 -17.95 2.53 -18.64
N ASN A 34 -18.54 2.39 -17.46
CA ASN A 34 -19.21 3.47 -16.75
C ASN A 34 -18.41 3.95 -15.53
N GLN A 35 -17.83 3.04 -14.76
CA GLN A 35 -16.91 3.36 -13.66
C GLN A 35 -15.70 2.45 -13.62
N ILE A 36 -14.58 2.99 -13.15
CA ILE A 36 -13.33 2.26 -12.90
C ILE A 36 -12.85 2.62 -11.48
N TYR A 37 -12.64 1.61 -10.65
CA TYR A 37 -12.24 1.78 -9.25
C TYR A 37 -11.04 0.90 -8.88
N THR A 38 -10.17 1.43 -8.03
CA THR A 38 -9.15 0.68 -7.28
C THR A 38 -8.99 1.28 -5.89
N ASN A 39 -8.67 0.46 -4.89
CA ASN A 39 -8.08 0.96 -3.65
C ASN A 39 -6.57 1.18 -3.83
N GLY A 40 -5.92 1.78 -2.85
CA GLY A 40 -4.56 2.31 -3.05
C GLY A 40 -3.42 1.30 -3.13
N ASP A 41 -3.63 0.04 -2.76
CA ASP A 41 -2.67 -1.05 -3.00
C ASP A 41 -3.06 -1.96 -4.17
N GLY A 42 -4.17 -1.65 -4.88
CA GLY A 42 -4.67 -2.44 -6.00
C GLY A 42 -5.30 -3.78 -5.62
N SER A 43 -5.46 -4.07 -4.32
CA SER A 43 -6.04 -5.32 -3.85
C SER A 43 -7.56 -5.38 -4.00
N ILE A 44 -8.26 -4.27 -4.15
CA ILE A 44 -9.72 -4.19 -4.36
C ILE A 44 -9.97 -3.34 -5.61
N GLN A 45 -10.57 -3.94 -6.64
CA GLN A 45 -10.80 -3.29 -7.93
C GLN A 45 -12.17 -3.69 -8.48
N PHE A 46 -12.80 -2.79 -9.24
CA PHE A 46 -13.94 -3.14 -10.08
C PHE A 46 -14.01 -2.26 -11.34
N VAL A 47 -14.67 -2.80 -12.37
CA VAL A 47 -15.06 -2.07 -13.58
C VAL A 47 -16.57 -2.25 -13.73
N LEU A 48 -17.32 -1.16 -13.76
CA LEU A 48 -18.75 -1.20 -13.99
C LEU A 48 -19.01 -1.07 -15.49
N LEU A 49 -19.64 -2.10 -16.07
CA LEU A 49 -20.16 -2.07 -17.43
C LEU A 49 -21.66 -1.81 -17.39
N HIS A 50 -22.15 -0.95 -18.28
CA HIS A 50 -23.56 -0.60 -18.37
C HIS A 50 -24.06 -0.75 -19.80
N GLU A 51 -25.17 -1.46 -19.98
CA GLU A 51 -25.87 -1.53 -21.27
C GLU A 51 -26.49 -0.15 -21.57
N SER A 52 -26.20 0.39 -22.75
CA SER A 52 -26.45 1.81 -23.04
C SER A 52 -27.63 2.10 -23.96
N LEU A 53 -28.23 1.09 -24.59
CA LEU A 53 -29.25 1.25 -25.63
C LEU A 53 -30.62 0.62 -25.27
N GLY A 54 -30.79 0.06 -24.08
CA GLY A 54 -32.03 -0.49 -23.56
C GLY A 54 -32.33 -1.93 -24.01
N TYR A 55 -31.32 -2.69 -24.44
CA TYR A 55 -31.50 -4.07 -24.88
C TYR A 55 -31.40 -5.06 -23.71
N ASN A 56 -32.33 -6.01 -23.66
CA ASN A 56 -32.34 -7.09 -22.67
C ASN A 56 -31.62 -8.34 -23.22
N GLY A 57 -31.05 -9.16 -22.33
CA GLY A 57 -30.47 -10.45 -22.72
C GLY A 57 -29.04 -10.39 -23.26
N GLU A 58 -28.38 -9.23 -23.22
CA GLU A 58 -26.95 -9.09 -23.61
C GLU A 58 -25.99 -9.66 -22.54
N ASN A 59 -26.51 -10.34 -21.51
CA ASN A 59 -25.76 -10.97 -20.43
C ASN A 59 -25.33 -12.41 -20.74
N PHE A 60 -25.45 -12.88 -22.00
CA PHE A 60 -24.94 -14.18 -22.47
C PHE A 60 -23.40 -14.19 -22.59
N LEU A 61 -22.72 -13.83 -21.51
CA LEU A 61 -21.30 -14.05 -21.27
C LEU A 61 -21.05 -15.44 -20.60
N GLY A 62 -22.12 -16.21 -20.40
CA GLY A 62 -22.09 -17.55 -19.81
C GLY A 62 -21.15 -18.50 -20.55
N GLY A 63 -20.17 -19.05 -19.83
CA GLY A 63 -19.10 -19.90 -20.36
C GLY A 63 -17.71 -19.26 -20.33
N HIS A 64 -17.62 -17.94 -20.20
CA HIS A 64 -16.35 -17.25 -19.97
C HIS A 64 -16.08 -17.13 -18.47
N THR A 65 -15.17 -17.95 -17.96
CA THR A 65 -14.70 -17.83 -16.58
C THR A 65 -13.36 -17.11 -16.58
N PHE A 66 -13.34 -15.85 -16.15
CA PHE A 66 -12.11 -15.20 -15.71
C PHE A 66 -11.90 -15.61 -14.24
N THR A 67 -11.29 -16.77 -14.02
CA THR A 67 -10.89 -17.15 -12.66
C THR A 67 -9.51 -16.57 -12.42
N SER A 68 -9.40 -15.64 -11.48
CA SER A 68 -8.12 -15.27 -10.90
C SER A 68 -8.26 -15.01 -9.42
N THR A 69 -7.36 -15.60 -8.65
CA THR A 69 -7.12 -15.27 -7.25
C THR A 69 -5.94 -14.30 -7.16
N PRO A 70 -5.99 -13.31 -6.26
CA PRO A 70 -7.02 -13.05 -5.24
C PRO A 70 -8.23 -12.27 -5.78
N GLN A 71 -9.38 -12.38 -5.08
CA GLN A 71 -10.70 -11.85 -5.47
C GLN A 71 -11.13 -10.68 -4.55
N GLY A 72 -10.31 -9.64 -4.42
CA GLY A 72 -10.41 -8.72 -3.28
C GLY A 72 -11.75 -7.99 -3.16
N PHE A 73 -12.38 -7.58 -4.26
CA PHE A 73 -13.72 -6.98 -4.20
C PHE A 73 -14.80 -8.01 -3.80
N ALA A 74 -14.79 -9.20 -4.42
CA ALA A 74 -15.78 -10.25 -4.11
C ALA A 74 -15.70 -10.69 -2.65
N ALA A 75 -14.50 -10.71 -2.07
CA ALA A 75 -14.26 -11.07 -0.68
C ALA A 75 -14.88 -10.08 0.33
N LEU A 76 -15.23 -8.85 -0.09
CA LEU A 76 -15.92 -7.90 0.78
C LEU A 76 -17.38 -8.29 1.06
N GLY A 77 -17.99 -9.12 0.21
CA GLY A 77 -19.39 -9.56 0.37
C GLY A 77 -20.43 -8.44 0.29
N LEU A 78 -20.08 -7.29 -0.30
CA LEU A 78 -20.97 -6.12 -0.41
C LEU A 78 -22.02 -6.31 -1.52
N VAL A 79 -21.55 -6.69 -2.70
CA VAL A 79 -22.35 -6.99 -3.90
C VAL A 79 -21.67 -8.18 -4.57
N THR A 80 -22.45 -9.18 -4.98
CA THR A 80 -21.92 -10.32 -5.75
C THR A 80 -21.57 -9.85 -7.16
N PRO A 81 -20.28 -9.87 -7.58
CA PRO A 81 -19.90 -9.44 -8.92
C PRO A 81 -20.39 -10.42 -9.97
N ASP A 82 -20.78 -9.90 -11.14
CA ASP A 82 -21.14 -10.73 -12.29
C ASP A 82 -19.91 -11.48 -12.85
N TYR A 83 -18.75 -10.82 -12.78
CA TYR A 83 -17.44 -11.36 -13.16
C TYR A 83 -16.37 -10.91 -12.18
N VAL A 84 -15.41 -11.81 -11.92
CA VAL A 84 -14.25 -11.52 -11.06
C VAL A 84 -13.02 -11.30 -11.95
N ILE A 85 -12.27 -10.24 -11.66
CA ILE A 85 -10.97 -9.94 -12.27
C ILE A 85 -9.85 -10.21 -11.24
N PRO A 86 -8.62 -10.52 -11.67
CA PRO A 86 -7.46 -10.56 -10.78
C PRO A 86 -7.30 -9.27 -9.98
N ASN A 87 -6.80 -9.35 -8.75
CA ASN A 87 -6.24 -8.16 -8.10
C ASN A 87 -5.07 -7.59 -8.91
N GLY A 88 -4.92 -6.25 -8.89
CA GLY A 88 -3.91 -5.55 -9.69
C GLY A 88 -4.14 -5.61 -11.20
N PHE A 89 -5.33 -6.05 -11.66
CA PHE A 89 -5.71 -6.02 -13.07
C PHE A 89 -5.70 -4.61 -13.65
N LEU A 90 -6.10 -3.61 -12.85
CA LEU A 90 -6.06 -2.20 -13.23
C LEU A 90 -4.75 -1.56 -12.72
N PRO A 91 -3.87 -1.06 -13.59
CA PRO A 91 -2.75 -0.24 -13.16
C PRO A 91 -3.21 1.06 -12.51
N LEU A 92 -2.61 1.44 -11.38
CA LEU A 92 -3.01 2.65 -10.65
C LEU A 92 -2.57 3.93 -11.37
N ALA A 93 -1.42 3.88 -12.05
CA ALA A 93 -0.76 5.05 -12.61
C ALA A 93 -1.40 5.56 -13.90
N ASN A 94 -1.70 4.70 -14.87
CA ASN A 94 -2.41 5.03 -16.11
C ASN A 94 -2.74 3.73 -16.84
N GLY A 95 -3.72 3.77 -17.73
CA GLY A 95 -4.08 2.60 -18.49
C GLY A 95 -5.19 2.86 -19.48
N THR A 96 -5.49 1.83 -20.26
CA THR A 96 -6.64 1.83 -21.15
C THR A 96 -7.38 0.52 -21.00
N ILE A 97 -8.64 0.59 -20.59
CA ILE A 97 -9.54 -0.56 -20.59
C ILE A 97 -10.20 -0.60 -21.94
N ASN A 98 -10.02 -1.70 -22.66
CA ASN A 98 -10.70 -1.97 -23.93
C ASN A 98 -11.68 -3.12 -23.70
N TYR A 99 -12.96 -2.84 -23.88
CA TYR A 99 -14.02 -3.83 -23.83
C TYR A 99 -14.33 -4.34 -25.24
N ALA A 100 -13.71 -5.45 -25.62
CA ALA A 100 -13.95 -6.20 -26.86
C ALA A 100 -13.89 -5.36 -28.16
N GLY A 101 -13.16 -4.24 -28.16
CA GLY A 101 -13.10 -3.29 -29.29
C GLY A 101 -14.37 -2.46 -29.49
N VAL A 102 -15.37 -2.57 -28.60
CA VAL A 102 -16.64 -1.86 -28.69
C VAL A 102 -16.63 -0.57 -27.88
N ASP A 103 -16.06 -0.61 -26.67
CA ASP A 103 -15.86 0.57 -25.86
C ASP A 103 -14.46 0.62 -25.28
N GLN A 104 -13.97 1.82 -25.02
CA GLN A 104 -12.64 2.04 -24.50
C GLN A 104 -12.60 3.28 -23.61
N VAL A 105 -11.99 3.14 -22.43
CA VAL A 105 -11.71 4.26 -21.52
C VAL A 105 -10.23 4.28 -21.21
N THR A 106 -9.59 5.41 -21.52
CA THR A 106 -8.20 5.70 -21.17
C THR A 106 -8.17 6.64 -19.98
N TYR A 107 -7.31 6.38 -19.00
CA TYR A 107 -7.13 7.19 -17.80
C TYR A 107 -5.66 7.45 -17.49
N THR A 108 -5.39 8.59 -16.87
CA THR A 108 -4.04 9.06 -16.50
C THR A 108 -3.69 8.88 -15.03
N SER A 109 -4.68 8.49 -14.20
CA SER A 109 -4.52 8.01 -12.82
C SER A 109 -5.87 7.50 -12.31
N LEU A 110 -5.86 6.53 -11.40
CA LEU A 110 -7.06 6.16 -10.63
C LEU A 110 -6.97 6.74 -9.21
N PRO A 111 -8.08 7.19 -8.61
CA PRO A 111 -8.11 7.54 -7.19
C PRO A 111 -7.69 6.35 -6.34
N THR A 112 -6.92 6.62 -5.30
CA THR A 112 -6.40 5.61 -4.36
C THR A 112 -6.89 5.84 -2.94
N ASP A 113 -7.81 6.78 -2.74
CA ASP A 113 -8.38 7.18 -1.44
C ASP A 113 -9.30 6.13 -0.81
N GLY A 114 -9.59 5.03 -1.52
CA GLY A 114 -10.45 3.94 -1.06
C GLY A 114 -11.95 4.22 -1.13
N THR A 115 -12.37 5.36 -1.69
CA THR A 115 -13.77 5.81 -1.74
C THR A 115 -14.20 6.41 -3.08
N SER A 116 -13.28 6.88 -3.90
CA SER A 116 -13.57 7.48 -5.20
C SER A 116 -13.23 6.54 -6.34
N ALA A 117 -14.02 6.60 -7.41
CA ALA A 117 -13.78 5.99 -8.71
C ALA A 117 -13.59 7.09 -9.76
N ILE A 118 -13.29 6.71 -11.00
CA ILE A 118 -13.51 7.59 -12.16
C ILE A 118 -14.70 7.12 -12.96
N ASP A 119 -15.41 8.05 -13.58
CA ASP A 119 -16.34 7.75 -14.67
C ASP A 119 -15.60 7.61 -16.01
N ARG A 120 -16.35 7.33 -17.07
CA ARG A 120 -15.81 7.19 -18.43
C ARG A 120 -15.14 8.45 -18.99
N SER A 121 -15.46 9.62 -18.46
CA SER A 121 -14.88 10.91 -18.82
C SER A 121 -13.64 11.23 -17.96
N ALA A 122 -13.16 10.25 -17.18
CA ALA A 122 -12.09 10.38 -16.20
C ALA A 122 -12.38 11.43 -15.11
N MET A 123 -13.66 11.75 -14.87
CA MET A 123 -14.05 12.60 -13.74
C MET A 123 -14.12 11.76 -12.47
N VAL A 124 -13.63 12.30 -11.37
CA VAL A 124 -13.68 11.64 -10.06
C VAL A 124 -15.11 11.65 -9.54
N VAL A 125 -15.61 10.47 -9.20
CA VAL A 125 -16.98 10.23 -8.71
C VAL A 125 -16.95 9.29 -7.50
N GLN A 126 -18.03 9.25 -6.71
CA GLN A 126 -18.16 8.24 -5.65
C GLN A 126 -18.16 6.83 -6.28
N ASN A 127 -17.38 5.91 -5.73
CA ASN A 127 -17.40 4.53 -6.22
C ASN A 127 -18.75 3.88 -5.89
N VAL A 128 -19.41 3.29 -6.90
CA VAL A 128 -20.66 2.53 -6.72
C VAL A 128 -20.61 1.32 -7.65
N ALA A 129 -20.45 0.14 -7.07
CA ALA A 129 -20.59 -1.11 -7.78
C ALA A 129 -22.07 -1.48 -7.89
N ILE A 130 -22.49 -1.96 -9.07
CA ILE A 130 -23.85 -2.42 -9.35
C ILE A 130 -23.72 -3.74 -10.13
N ASN A 131 -24.45 -4.78 -9.72
CA ASN A 131 -24.49 -6.06 -10.44
C ASN A 131 -25.73 -6.18 -11.35
N PHE A 132 -25.86 -7.27 -12.10
CA PHE A 132 -27.05 -7.52 -12.93
C PHE A 132 -28.36 -7.71 -12.15
N ALA A 133 -28.29 -8.10 -10.87
CA ALA A 133 -29.48 -8.19 -10.02
C ALA A 133 -29.99 -6.81 -9.56
N GLY A 134 -29.21 -5.75 -9.80
CA GLY A 134 -29.50 -4.39 -9.35
C GLY A 134 -29.05 -4.10 -7.91
N ASP A 135 -28.37 -5.03 -7.26
CA ASP A 135 -27.74 -4.78 -5.97
C ASP A 135 -26.61 -3.77 -6.16
N SER A 136 -26.52 -2.80 -5.24
CA SER A 136 -25.48 -1.77 -5.32
C SER A 136 -24.87 -1.45 -3.96
N ALA A 137 -23.58 -1.14 -3.97
CA ALA A 137 -22.84 -0.72 -2.78
C ALA A 137 -21.59 0.09 -3.17
N SER A 138 -21.14 0.91 -2.22
CA SER A 138 -19.83 1.56 -2.29
C SER A 138 -18.81 0.79 -1.47
N VAL A 139 -17.59 0.73 -1.98
CA VAL A 139 -16.40 0.30 -1.25
C VAL A 139 -15.99 1.44 -0.31
N THR A 140 -15.62 1.08 0.92
CA THR A 140 -14.83 1.94 1.80
C THR A 140 -13.60 1.14 2.20
N ALA A 141 -12.52 1.30 1.44
CA ALA A 141 -11.24 0.72 1.78
C ALA A 141 -10.46 1.73 2.62
N ALA A 142 -9.65 1.24 3.57
CA ALA A 142 -8.68 2.12 4.20
C ALA A 142 -7.79 2.74 3.10
N PRO A 143 -7.43 4.03 3.22
CA PRO A 143 -6.39 4.59 2.38
C PRO A 143 -5.16 3.67 2.41
N PRO A 144 -4.40 3.57 1.31
CA PRO A 144 -3.16 2.82 1.32
C PRO A 144 -2.30 3.32 2.49
N PRO A 145 -1.66 2.40 3.25
CA PRO A 145 -0.76 2.82 4.30
C PRO A 145 0.24 3.81 3.72
N SER A 146 0.35 4.98 4.34
CA SER A 146 1.25 6.04 3.87
C SER A 146 2.64 5.45 3.66
N GLN A 147 3.25 5.69 2.50
CA GLN A 147 4.58 5.15 2.20
C GLN A 147 5.65 5.67 3.18
N THR A 148 5.36 6.81 3.81
CA THR A 148 6.20 7.40 4.86
C THR A 148 5.34 7.87 6.03
N ALA A 149 5.86 7.77 7.25
CA ALA A 149 5.32 8.41 8.43
C ALA A 149 6.28 9.49 8.93
N THR A 150 5.78 10.44 9.72
CA THR A 150 6.60 11.44 10.38
C THR A 150 6.94 10.97 11.78
N ALA A 151 8.22 10.78 12.05
CA ALA A 151 8.74 10.64 13.40
C ALA A 151 8.86 12.04 14.02
N VAL A 152 8.39 12.17 15.26
CA VAL A 152 8.37 13.43 16.03
C VAL A 152 9.27 13.32 17.25
N GLU A 153 10.14 14.33 17.42
CA GLU A 153 11.00 14.45 18.58
C GLU A 153 10.31 15.21 19.72
N TYR A 154 10.43 14.65 20.92
CA TYR A 154 10.02 15.23 22.19
C TYR A 154 11.21 15.36 23.13
N TYR A 155 11.21 16.40 23.94
CA TYR A 155 12.22 16.68 24.95
C TYR A 155 11.59 16.78 26.33
N TYR A 156 12.26 16.18 27.32
CA TYR A 156 11.96 16.32 28.72
C TYR A 156 13.13 16.99 29.44
N ASP A 157 12.91 18.24 29.86
CA ASP A 157 13.94 19.14 30.39
C ASP A 157 14.54 18.69 31.72
N VAL A 158 13.72 18.17 32.64
CA VAL A 158 14.17 17.71 33.96
C VAL A 158 15.20 16.59 33.84
N TRP A 159 15.06 15.72 32.84
CA TRP A 159 16.00 14.62 32.62
C TRP A 159 17.07 14.94 31.60
N ASN A 160 16.89 16.01 30.81
CA ASN A 160 17.63 16.32 29.59
C ASN A 160 17.58 15.16 28.59
N PHE A 161 16.37 14.61 28.38
CA PHE A 161 16.14 13.40 27.59
C PHE A 161 15.33 13.71 26.35
N TYR A 162 15.68 13.04 25.26
CA TYR A 162 14.93 13.05 24.01
C TYR A 162 14.19 11.73 23.83
N PHE A 163 13.01 11.81 23.22
CA PHE A 163 12.18 10.68 22.85
C PHE A 163 11.65 10.90 21.43
N GLU A 164 11.59 9.83 20.65
CA GLU A 164 11.20 9.87 19.25
C GLU A 164 10.13 8.83 18.98
N THR A 165 9.07 9.20 18.27
CA THR A 165 8.05 8.23 17.85
C THR A 165 7.40 8.64 16.54
N SER A 166 7.11 7.64 15.70
CA SER A 166 6.26 7.78 14.51
C SER A 166 4.87 7.14 14.70
N PHE A 167 4.57 6.65 15.91
CA PHE A 167 3.29 6.01 16.20
C PHE A 167 2.22 7.08 16.47
N PRO A 168 1.13 7.15 15.66
CA PRO A 168 0.16 8.24 15.77
C PRO A 168 -0.52 8.36 17.14
N ASP A 169 -0.75 7.23 17.81
CA ASP A 169 -1.34 7.14 19.14
C ASP A 169 -0.39 7.63 20.24
N GLU A 170 0.91 7.28 20.17
CA GLU A 170 1.92 7.83 21.08
C GLU A 170 2.08 9.34 20.91
N ILE A 171 2.12 9.81 19.65
CA ILE A 171 2.15 11.24 19.31
C ILE A 171 0.93 11.95 19.92
N ALA A 172 -0.27 11.43 19.66
CA ALA A 172 -1.51 12.01 20.17
C ALA A 172 -1.57 12.04 21.70
N ALA A 173 -1.07 10.99 22.37
CA ALA A 173 -1.00 10.94 23.82
C ALA A 173 -0.05 12.00 24.40
N LEU A 174 1.15 12.14 23.84
CA LEU A 174 2.14 13.13 24.29
C LEU A 174 1.65 14.56 24.04
N ASP A 175 1.09 14.83 22.87
CA ASP A 175 0.47 16.12 22.55
C ASP A 175 -0.74 16.43 23.45
N GLY A 176 -1.49 15.40 23.82
CA GLY A 176 -2.61 15.48 24.76
C GLY A 176 -2.19 15.67 26.22
N GLY A 177 -0.89 15.72 26.53
CA GLY A 177 -0.38 15.96 27.87
C GLY A 177 -0.19 14.70 28.72
N ALA A 178 0.01 13.53 28.11
CA ALA A 178 0.43 12.33 28.85
C ALA A 178 1.64 12.61 29.75
N PHE A 179 1.74 11.86 30.85
CA PHE A 179 2.79 12.05 31.87
C PHE A 179 2.81 13.47 32.47
N GLY A 180 1.63 14.08 32.63
CA GLY A 180 1.50 15.45 33.15
C GLY A 180 2.05 16.52 32.19
N GLY A 181 2.20 16.20 30.91
CA GLY A 181 2.74 17.09 29.89
C GLY A 181 4.25 17.33 30.03
N ALA A 182 4.99 16.41 30.66
CA ALA A 182 6.43 16.51 30.86
C ALA A 182 7.22 16.60 29.53
N TRP A 183 6.77 15.87 28.51
CA TRP A 183 7.39 15.81 27.20
C TRP A 183 6.86 16.93 26.29
N LYS A 184 7.77 17.70 25.68
CA LYS A 184 7.43 18.81 24.77
C LYS A 184 8.03 18.57 23.40
N ARG A 185 7.25 18.79 22.34
CA ARG A 185 7.78 18.78 20.96
C ARG A 185 8.94 19.76 20.85
N THR A 186 10.04 19.32 20.23
CA THR A 186 11.19 20.22 19.95
C THR A 186 10.97 21.04 18.69
N GLY A 187 10.02 20.61 17.84
CA GLY A 187 9.83 21.11 16.48
C GLY A 187 10.67 20.33 15.45
N GLU A 188 11.53 19.42 15.90
CA GLU A 188 12.31 18.56 15.02
C GLU A 188 11.51 17.30 14.65
N THR A 189 11.57 16.93 13.38
CA THR A 189 10.88 15.76 12.82
C THR A 189 11.69 15.20 11.66
N PHE A 190 11.52 13.91 11.37
CA PHE A 190 12.03 13.30 10.13
C PHE A 190 11.04 12.26 9.59
N LYS A 191 11.18 11.90 8.31
CA LYS A 191 10.35 10.84 7.73
C LYS A 191 10.94 9.47 8.05
N VAL A 192 10.08 8.47 8.13
CA VAL A 192 10.46 7.05 8.24
C VAL A 192 9.54 6.21 7.37
N TRP A 193 9.94 4.98 7.02
CA TRP A 193 9.00 4.02 6.46
C TRP A 193 8.25 3.33 7.62
N PRO A 194 6.91 3.37 7.67
CA PRO A 194 6.14 2.77 8.77
C PRO A 194 6.02 1.25 8.65
N SER A 195 6.35 0.69 7.49
CA SER A 195 6.33 -0.74 7.20
C SER A 195 7.48 -1.12 6.27
N ALA A 196 7.65 -2.42 5.99
CA ALA A 196 8.64 -2.93 5.04
C ALA A 196 8.27 -2.64 3.56
N SER A 197 7.67 -1.48 3.28
CA SER A 197 7.28 -1.06 1.92
C SER A 197 8.49 -0.75 1.04
N ASN A 198 9.61 -0.35 1.64
CA ASN A 198 10.89 -0.22 0.98
C ASN A 198 11.74 -1.49 1.22
N PRO A 199 12.04 -2.29 0.17
CA PRO A 199 12.82 -3.52 0.31
C PRO A 199 14.26 -3.33 0.80
N ALA A 200 14.82 -2.12 0.64
CA ALA A 200 16.17 -1.80 1.14
C ALA A 200 16.17 -1.38 2.61
N ALA A 201 15.01 -0.99 3.16
CA ALA A 201 14.89 -0.56 4.54
C ALA A 201 14.81 -1.77 5.49
N VAL A 202 15.47 -1.66 6.62
CA VAL A 202 15.52 -2.68 7.68
C VAL A 202 14.72 -2.21 8.90
N PRO A 203 14.13 -3.15 9.67
CA PRO A 203 13.36 -2.80 10.85
C PRO A 203 14.24 -2.22 11.96
N THR A 204 13.75 -1.18 12.64
CA THR A 204 14.41 -0.57 13.80
C THR A 204 13.81 -1.13 15.09
N CYS A 205 14.59 -1.89 15.84
CA CYS A 205 14.17 -2.38 17.16
C CYS A 205 14.09 -1.21 18.14
N ARG A 206 13.02 -1.16 18.95
CA ARG A 206 12.88 -0.23 20.09
C ARG A 206 12.87 -1.00 21.40
N PHE A 207 13.72 -0.57 22.31
CA PHE A 207 13.85 -1.12 23.65
C PHE A 207 13.55 -0.07 24.71
N PHE A 208 13.05 -0.54 25.85
CA PHE A 208 12.80 0.26 27.03
C PHE A 208 13.53 -0.32 28.25
N SER A 209 14.00 0.56 29.13
CA SER A 209 14.65 0.17 30.38
C SER A 209 14.24 1.07 31.53
N THR A 210 13.92 0.46 32.67
CA THR A 210 13.70 1.13 33.97
C THR A 210 14.85 0.91 34.95
N ALA A 211 15.96 0.32 34.49
CA ALA A 211 17.11 -0.01 35.33
C ALA A 211 17.84 1.23 35.90
N PHE A 212 17.50 2.43 35.42
CA PHE A 212 18.18 3.69 35.73
C PHE A 212 17.40 4.57 36.71
N THR A 213 16.71 3.95 37.68
CA THR A 213 15.85 4.64 38.65
C THR A 213 16.52 5.90 39.23
N PRO A 214 15.82 7.06 39.25
CA PRO A 214 14.40 7.26 38.94
C PRO A 214 14.07 7.45 37.45
N LYS A 215 15.05 7.34 36.56
CA LYS A 215 14.89 7.53 35.12
C LYS A 215 14.61 6.23 34.38
N SER A 216 14.01 6.35 33.21
CA SER A 216 13.89 5.28 32.22
C SER A 216 14.54 5.71 30.91
N SER A 217 14.89 4.75 30.06
CA SER A 217 15.55 5.01 28.79
C SER A 217 14.93 4.22 27.65
N HIS A 218 14.96 4.82 26.46
CA HIS A 218 14.68 4.14 25.21
C HIS A 218 15.96 3.97 24.38
N PHE A 219 16.00 2.91 23.60
CA PHE A 219 17.10 2.61 22.70
C PHE A 219 16.58 2.09 21.37
N TYR A 220 17.09 2.64 20.27
CA TYR A 220 16.65 2.34 18.91
C TYR A 220 17.83 1.90 18.06
N THR A 221 17.65 0.83 17.29
CA THR A 221 18.68 0.37 16.36
C THR A 221 18.14 -0.38 15.14
N PRO A 222 18.54 0.00 13.92
CA PRO A 222 18.33 -0.80 12.71
C PRO A 222 19.41 -1.87 12.51
N PHE A 223 20.44 -1.92 13.36
CA PHE A 223 21.54 -2.88 13.22
C PHE A 223 21.16 -4.22 13.85
N ALA A 224 21.05 -5.26 13.01
CA ALA A 224 20.64 -6.59 13.44
C ALA A 224 21.51 -7.15 14.58
N SER A 225 22.83 -6.90 14.55
CA SER A 225 23.75 -7.33 15.61
C SER A 225 23.50 -6.60 16.93
N GLU A 226 23.25 -5.29 16.90
CA GLU A 226 22.97 -4.48 18.08
C GLU A 226 21.61 -4.87 18.70
N CYS A 227 20.58 -5.08 17.86
CA CYS A 227 19.29 -5.58 18.30
C CYS A 227 19.38 -6.99 18.90
N LEU A 228 20.14 -7.90 18.29
CA LEU A 228 20.32 -9.26 18.80
C LEU A 228 21.11 -9.27 20.12
N PHE A 229 22.19 -8.49 20.21
CA PHE A 229 22.97 -8.37 21.44
C PHE A 229 22.09 -7.87 22.58
N ARG A 230 21.26 -6.84 22.33
CA ARG A 230 20.38 -6.24 23.34
C ARG A 230 19.36 -7.24 23.90
N GLN A 231 18.93 -8.19 23.08
CA GLN A 231 17.99 -9.27 23.46
C GLN A 231 18.64 -10.48 24.13
N THR A 232 19.90 -10.80 23.81
CA THR A 232 20.50 -12.10 24.16
C THR A 232 21.62 -12.04 25.20
N ASP A 233 22.32 -10.91 25.32
CA ASP A 233 23.35 -10.76 26.35
C ASP A 233 22.68 -10.75 27.75
N PRO A 234 23.09 -11.59 28.72
CA PRO A 234 22.41 -11.67 30.01
C PRO A 234 22.42 -10.36 30.83
N ALA A 235 23.51 -9.58 30.76
CA ALA A 235 23.59 -8.31 31.47
C ALA A 235 22.69 -7.25 30.83
N SER A 236 22.56 -7.30 29.50
CA SER A 236 21.70 -6.41 28.73
C SER A 236 20.22 -6.78 28.82
N SER A 237 19.86 -8.04 28.56
CA SER A 237 18.48 -8.54 28.50
C SER A 237 17.75 -8.47 29.84
N ALA A 238 18.48 -8.49 30.95
CA ALA A 238 17.92 -8.21 32.27
C ALA A 238 17.54 -6.73 32.48
N ALA A 239 18.21 -5.81 31.77
CA ALA A 239 18.01 -4.37 31.90
C ALA A 239 17.11 -3.78 30.81
N TRP A 240 17.05 -4.40 29.62
CA TRP A 240 16.37 -3.85 28.43
C TRP A 240 15.29 -4.80 27.92
N GLN A 241 14.07 -4.29 27.84
CA GLN A 241 12.92 -4.98 27.28
C GLN A 241 12.71 -4.55 25.84
N LEU A 242 12.57 -5.51 24.91
CA LEU A 242 12.15 -5.22 23.55
C LEU A 242 10.67 -4.83 23.57
N GLU A 243 10.36 -3.59 23.21
CA GLU A 243 8.97 -3.15 23.06
C GLU A 243 8.42 -3.51 21.69
N THR A 244 9.23 -3.35 20.64
CA THR A 244 8.89 -3.74 19.29
C THR A 244 10.14 -4.06 18.47
N ALA A 245 10.06 -5.09 17.64
CA ALA A 245 11.11 -5.43 16.67
C ALA A 245 11.16 -4.47 15.47
N ALA A 246 10.11 -3.67 15.25
CA ALA A 246 10.01 -2.73 14.14
C ALA A 246 9.18 -1.50 14.57
N ALA A 247 9.82 -0.54 15.23
CA ALA A 247 9.19 0.75 15.54
C ALA A 247 8.90 1.55 14.26
N PHE A 248 9.83 1.46 13.32
CA PHE A 248 9.78 1.96 11.96
C PHE A 248 10.95 1.33 11.19
N TYR A 249 11.07 1.63 9.90
CA TYR A 249 12.10 1.10 9.03
C TYR A 249 13.01 2.23 8.54
N LEU A 250 14.31 1.93 8.47
CA LEU A 250 15.37 2.83 8.02
C LEU A 250 16.28 2.10 7.04
N GLU A 251 16.89 2.81 6.10
CA GLU A 251 17.98 2.25 5.31
C GLU A 251 19.31 2.41 6.06
N LEU A 252 20.22 1.45 5.87
CA LEU A 252 21.59 1.56 6.38
C LEU A 252 22.47 2.32 5.39
N THR A 253 23.52 2.96 5.89
CA THR A 253 24.55 3.56 5.04
C THR A 253 25.29 2.49 4.24
N ASP A 254 25.88 2.88 3.11
CA ASP A 254 26.86 2.06 2.42
C ASP A 254 28.15 1.85 3.25
N ALA A 255 29.07 1.04 2.73
CA ALA A 255 30.34 0.74 3.40
C ALA A 255 31.26 1.97 3.60
N SER A 256 31.03 3.05 2.85
CA SER A 256 31.74 4.32 3.00
C SER A 256 31.04 5.28 3.97
N GLY A 257 29.86 4.90 4.48
CA GLY A 257 29.02 5.70 5.37
C GLY A 257 28.14 6.72 4.65
N ASN A 258 27.84 6.53 3.36
CA ASN A 258 26.94 7.41 2.61
C ASN A 258 25.52 6.86 2.56
N CYS A 259 24.54 7.75 2.42
CA CYS A 259 23.16 7.37 2.18
C CYS A 259 22.89 7.03 0.70
N PRO A 260 22.14 5.95 0.41
CA PRO A 260 21.71 5.62 -0.95
C PRO A 260 20.90 6.76 -1.61
N ALA A 261 20.88 6.77 -2.93
CA ALA A 261 20.13 7.77 -3.70
C ALA A 261 18.63 7.75 -3.33
N GLY A 262 18.03 8.93 -3.15
CA GLY A 262 16.62 9.06 -2.72
C GLY A 262 16.40 9.02 -1.21
N THR A 263 17.48 8.91 -0.42
CA THR A 263 17.43 8.98 1.05
C THR A 263 18.25 10.16 1.58
N ALA A 264 18.06 10.51 2.85
CA ALA A 264 18.79 11.57 3.53
C ALA A 264 19.44 11.07 4.83
N PRO A 265 20.54 11.69 5.31
CA PRO A 265 21.19 11.32 6.56
C PRO A 265 20.29 11.48 7.77
N LEU A 266 20.32 10.48 8.65
CA LEU A 266 19.88 10.56 10.03
C LEU A 266 21.10 10.38 10.93
N TYR A 267 21.27 11.27 11.90
CA TYR A 267 22.36 11.23 12.87
C TYR A 267 21.85 10.75 14.22
N ARG A 268 22.63 9.91 14.90
CA ARG A 268 22.39 9.47 16.29
C ARG A 268 23.51 10.02 17.16
N VAL A 269 23.13 10.63 18.29
CA VAL A 269 24.09 11.05 19.32
C VAL A 269 23.70 10.42 20.65
N PHE A 270 24.69 9.89 21.36
CA PHE A 270 24.57 9.24 22.65
C PHE A 270 25.04 10.18 23.77
N ASN A 271 24.25 10.33 24.81
CA ASN A 271 24.60 11.17 25.96
C ASN A 271 25.73 10.59 26.84
N ASN A 272 26.35 9.47 26.46
CA ASN A 272 27.40 8.81 27.24
C ASN A 272 27.00 8.49 28.70
N GLY A 273 25.72 8.23 28.96
CA GLY A 273 25.20 8.01 30.31
C GLY A 273 25.23 9.25 31.22
N MET A 274 25.47 10.44 30.66
CA MET A 274 25.43 11.70 31.40
C MET A 274 24.11 11.83 32.17
N ASN A 275 24.20 12.38 33.38
CA ASN A 275 23.06 12.58 34.27
C ASN A 275 22.39 11.28 34.76
N GLY A 276 23.11 10.16 34.78
CA GLY A 276 22.74 8.94 35.50
C GLY A 276 21.91 7.93 34.72
N ALA A 277 21.62 8.19 33.44
CA ALA A 277 20.90 7.26 32.58
C ALA A 277 21.29 7.50 31.10
N PRO A 278 21.39 6.45 30.27
CA PRO A 278 21.67 6.60 28.85
C PRO A 278 20.48 7.25 28.13
N ASN A 279 20.75 8.05 27.10
CA ASN A 279 19.74 8.58 26.18
C ASN A 279 20.38 8.84 24.83
N HIS A 280 19.61 8.62 23.77
CA HIS A 280 20.00 8.94 22.41
C HIS A 280 19.09 10.03 21.85
N ARG A 281 19.67 10.91 21.03
CA ARG A 281 18.92 11.86 20.22
C ARG A 281 19.14 11.54 18.75
N PHE A 282 18.07 11.62 17.96
CA PHE A 282 18.07 11.38 16.52
C PHE A 282 17.76 12.69 15.82
N THR A 283 18.54 13.04 14.80
CA THR A 283 18.39 14.33 14.10
C THR A 283 18.70 14.19 12.61
N PRO A 284 17.87 14.75 11.71
CA PRO A 284 18.23 14.89 10.30
C PRO A 284 19.18 16.09 10.07
N ASN A 285 19.45 16.90 11.10
CA ASN A 285 20.20 18.14 10.98
C ASN A 285 21.63 17.98 11.51
N ARG A 286 22.59 18.07 10.60
CA ARG A 286 24.03 18.01 10.90
C ARG A 286 24.46 19.06 11.92
N VAL A 287 23.87 20.26 11.89
CA VAL A 287 24.17 21.34 12.83
C VAL A 287 23.68 20.99 14.23
N THR A 288 22.50 20.38 14.35
CA THR A 288 21.99 19.87 15.64
C THR A 288 22.93 18.80 16.19
N ARG A 289 23.35 17.82 15.37
CA ARG A 289 24.34 16.81 15.77
C ARG A 289 25.62 17.45 16.30
N ASP A 290 26.23 18.36 15.53
CA ASP A 290 27.49 19.01 15.90
C ASP A 290 27.34 19.82 17.20
N HIS A 291 26.19 20.46 17.40
CA HIS A 291 25.88 21.15 18.64
C HIS A 291 25.80 20.19 19.84
N MET A 292 25.13 19.05 19.70
CA MET A 292 25.07 18.04 20.77
C MET A 292 26.46 17.50 21.12
N VAL A 293 27.33 17.32 20.12
CA VAL A 293 28.73 16.92 20.35
C VAL A 293 29.50 17.99 21.14
N MET A 294 29.30 19.28 20.83
CA MET A 294 29.87 20.37 21.64
C MET A 294 29.36 20.38 23.09
N LEU A 295 28.15 19.86 23.33
CA LEU A 295 27.58 19.66 24.66
C LEU A 295 28.06 18.36 25.35
N GLY A 296 29.02 17.63 24.75
CA GLY A 296 29.64 16.44 25.33
C GLY A 296 28.99 15.11 24.93
N TRP A 297 28.03 15.11 24.00
CA TRP A 297 27.45 13.87 23.48
C TRP A 297 28.38 13.21 22.46
N LEU A 298 28.28 11.89 22.31
CA LEU A 298 29.06 11.10 21.37
C LEU A 298 28.25 10.84 20.11
N GLN A 299 28.80 11.16 18.94
CA GLN A 299 28.21 10.79 17.66
C GLN A 299 28.38 9.29 17.38
N GLU A 300 27.35 8.66 16.82
CA GLU A 300 27.34 7.26 16.46
C GLU A 300 26.88 7.08 15.01
N GLY A 301 27.65 6.34 14.23
CA GLY A 301 27.38 6.15 12.80
C GLY A 301 28.63 5.75 12.03
N ASN A 302 28.51 5.76 10.70
CA ASN A 302 29.54 5.29 9.78
C ASN A 302 30.08 6.43 8.91
N GLY A 303 31.31 6.23 8.41
CA GLY A 303 31.96 7.13 7.47
C GLY A 303 32.40 8.48 8.06
N PRO A 304 32.96 9.37 7.22
CA PRO A 304 33.52 10.64 7.66
C PRO A 304 32.50 11.61 8.25
N ASP A 305 31.22 11.51 7.86
CA ASP A 305 30.13 12.34 8.41
C ASP A 305 29.31 11.61 9.49
N VAL A 306 29.76 10.43 9.95
CA VAL A 306 29.17 9.70 11.08
C VAL A 306 27.65 9.59 10.98
N ILE A 307 27.19 9.10 9.82
CA ILE A 307 25.76 8.92 9.54
C ILE A 307 25.30 7.63 10.21
N PHE A 308 24.26 7.72 11.03
CA PHE A 308 23.71 6.58 11.76
C PHE A 308 22.91 5.67 10.84
N ALA A 309 21.99 6.27 10.08
CA ALA A 309 21.08 5.58 9.17
C ALA A 309 20.55 6.59 8.13
N CYS A 310 19.70 6.10 7.23
CA CYS A 310 19.15 6.88 6.13
C CYS A 310 17.63 6.83 6.13
N VAL A 311 17.02 8.00 5.95
CA VAL A 311 15.57 8.23 5.99
C VAL A 311 15.03 8.62 4.61
N PRO A 312 13.74 8.38 4.32
CA PRO A 312 13.13 8.87 3.09
C PRO A 312 13.15 10.41 3.04
N GLN A 313 13.34 10.96 1.83
CA GLN A 313 13.26 12.40 1.57
C GLN A 313 11.81 12.93 1.55
#